data_AF-A0A935NVX6-F1
#
_entry.id   AF-A0A935NVX6-F1
#
_cell.length_a   1.000
_cell.length_b   1.000
_cell.length_c   1.000
_cell.angle_alpha   90.00
_cell.angle_beta   90.00
_cell.angle_gamma   90.00
#
_symmetry.space_group_name_H-M   'P 1'
#
loop_
_entity.id
_entity.type
_entity.pdbx_description
1 polymer ?
#
loop_
_entity_poly.entity_id
_entity_poly.type
_entity_poly.pdbx_seq_one_letter_code
_entity_poly.pdbx_strand_id
1 'polypeptide(L)'
;MKSKRRISLQVKLAVALVLVVLTPLLVSAYLIDQLGKVAANFASSEAAARQLPMEHALATYRDLFDTTKRLHSEIADRLARQAVPTADLPRLLDREPGLVRVSLRTAEGTVVAEAARPLPGPTWREKLVDRPVPTGTLELAFAVRANLQQEYQDLKVALDGARRVSQIRSALPQGYRLTFLALIGIATLAAAGLGVGFSA
;
A
#
# COMPACT_ATOMS: atom_id res chain seq x y z
N MET A 1 -25.95 -14.92 71.08
CA MET A 1 -27.15 -15.21 70.24
C MET A 1 -26.92 -14.65 68.84
N LYS A 2 -26.75 -15.49 67.81
CA LYS A 2 -26.54 -15.05 66.41
C LYS A 2 -27.90 -14.77 65.77
N SER A 3 -28.21 -13.49 65.52
CA SER A 3 -29.38 -13.08 64.74
C SER A 3 -29.26 -13.61 63.31
N LYS A 4 -30.10 -14.59 62.96
CA LYS A 4 -30.26 -15.04 61.57
C LYS A 4 -31.04 -13.96 60.82
N ARG A 5 -30.32 -13.06 60.12
CA ARG A 5 -30.93 -12.09 59.19
C ARG A 5 -31.74 -12.85 58.14
N ARG A 6 -33.06 -12.81 58.23
CA ARG A 6 -33.96 -13.31 57.19
C ARG A 6 -33.88 -12.34 56.02
N ILE A 7 -33.12 -12.70 55.00
CA ILE A 7 -33.11 -11.98 53.72
C ILE A 7 -34.54 -12.00 53.18
N SER A 8 -35.15 -10.81 53.08
CA SER A 8 -36.51 -10.61 52.58
C SER A 8 -36.69 -11.28 51.21
N LEU A 9 -37.85 -11.89 50.98
CA LEU A 9 -38.23 -12.52 49.71
C LEU A 9 -38.07 -11.54 48.52
N GLN A 10 -38.26 -10.25 48.77
CA GLN A 10 -38.10 -9.17 47.78
C GLN A 10 -36.67 -9.04 47.28
N VAL A 11 -35.66 -9.21 48.16
CA VAL A 11 -34.24 -9.18 47.76
C VAL A 11 -33.93 -10.34 46.82
N LYS A 12 -34.47 -11.53 47.10
CA LYS A 12 -34.28 -12.70 46.23
C LYS A 12 -34.90 -12.48 44.85
N LEU A 13 -36.11 -11.91 44.81
CA LEU A 13 -36.81 -11.62 43.56
C LEU A 13 -36.08 -10.55 42.74
N ALA A 14 -35.61 -9.47 43.39
CA ALA A 14 -34.85 -8.41 42.74
C ALA A 14 -33.53 -8.94 42.15
N VAL A 15 -32.79 -9.75 42.91
CA VAL A 15 -31.55 -10.38 42.41
C VAL A 15 -31.83 -11.31 41.24
N ALA A 16 -32.89 -12.11 41.29
CA ALA A 16 -33.27 -12.99 40.19
C ALA A 16 -33.62 -12.19 38.91
N LEU A 17 -34.39 -11.11 39.05
CA LEU A 17 -34.73 -10.22 37.93
C LEU A 17 -33.49 -9.56 37.32
N VAL A 18 -32.59 -9.06 38.17
CA VAL A 18 -31.33 -8.46 37.73
C VAL A 18 -30.48 -9.47 36.97
N LEU A 19 -30.34 -10.70 37.46
CA LEU A 19 -29.59 -11.76 36.79
C LEU A 19 -30.19 -12.12 35.42
N VAL A 20 -31.51 -12.19 35.31
CA VAL A 20 -32.19 -12.46 34.03
C VAL A 20 -31.90 -11.35 33.01
N VAL A 21 -31.85 -10.09 33.43
CA VAL A 21 -31.51 -8.95 32.56
C VAL A 21 -30.01 -8.91 32.22
N LEU A 22 -29.14 -9.28 33.16
CA LEU A 22 -27.68 -9.25 32.98
C LEU A 22 -27.15 -10.37 32.08
N THR A 23 -27.81 -11.53 32.07
CA THR A 23 -27.36 -12.70 31.31
C THR A 23 -27.21 -12.41 29.80
N PRO A 24 -28.21 -11.85 29.08
CA PRO A 24 -28.05 -11.55 27.66
C PRO A 24 -26.99 -10.47 27.39
N LEU A 25 -26.77 -9.52 28.32
CA LEU A 25 -25.69 -8.55 28.23
C LEU A 25 -24.30 -9.21 28.32
N LEU A 26 -24.12 -10.14 29.28
CA LEU A 26 -22.88 -10.91 29.42
C LEU A 26 -22.61 -11.82 28.20
N VAL A 27 -23.64 -12.48 27.69
CA VAL A 27 -23.54 -13.30 26.48
C VAL A 27 -23.18 -12.44 25.27
N SER A 28 -23.81 -11.27 25.12
CA SER A 28 -23.48 -10.33 24.04
C SER A 28 -22.05 -9.83 24.15
N ALA A 29 -21.58 -9.47 25.35
CA ALA A 29 -20.19 -9.05 25.57
C ALA A 29 -19.19 -10.18 25.25
N TYR A 30 -19.52 -11.42 25.61
CA TYR A 30 -18.71 -12.60 25.28
C TYR A 30 -18.66 -12.88 23.77
N LEU A 31 -19.80 -12.79 23.09
CA LEU A 31 -19.87 -12.97 21.63
C LEU A 31 -19.11 -11.86 20.89
N ILE A 32 -19.23 -10.61 21.34
CA ILE A 32 -18.45 -9.49 20.79
C ILE A 32 -16.95 -9.72 20.97
N ASP A 33 -16.52 -10.28 22.11
CA ASP A 33 -15.12 -10.67 22.30
C ASP A 33 -14.68 -11.72 21.28
N GLN A 34 -15.41 -12.82 21.17
CA GLN A 34 -15.05 -13.88 20.24
C GLN A 34 -15.04 -13.39 18.78
N LEU A 35 -16.06 -12.63 18.37
CA LEU A 35 -16.11 -12.03 17.05
C LEU A 35 -14.94 -11.05 16.83
N GLY A 36 -14.59 -10.26 17.84
CA GLY A 36 -13.44 -9.36 17.79
C GLY A 36 -12.12 -10.10 17.59
N LYS A 37 -11.91 -11.22 18.30
CA LYS A 37 -10.71 -12.08 18.14
C LYS A 37 -10.65 -12.71 16.75
N VAL A 38 -11.76 -13.27 16.26
CA VAL A 38 -11.81 -13.90 14.94
C VAL A 38 -11.63 -12.86 13.83
N ALA A 39 -12.32 -11.71 13.92
CA ALA A 39 -12.17 -10.62 12.96
C ALA A 39 -10.76 -10.02 12.97
N ALA A 40 -10.14 -9.87 14.13
CA ALA A 40 -8.75 -9.39 14.24
C ALA A 40 -7.76 -10.38 13.61
N ASN A 41 -7.93 -11.68 13.86
CA ASN A 41 -7.08 -12.72 13.27
C ASN A 41 -7.28 -12.87 11.76
N PHE A 42 -8.53 -12.77 11.29
CA PHE A 42 -8.82 -12.80 9.86
C PHE A 42 -8.26 -11.56 9.15
N ALA A 43 -8.47 -10.38 9.72
CA ALA A 43 -7.95 -9.14 9.16
C ALA A 43 -6.41 -9.08 9.19
N SER A 44 -5.75 -9.64 10.21
CA SER A 44 -4.29 -9.69 10.28
C SER A 44 -3.71 -10.69 9.28
N SER A 45 -4.30 -11.88 9.16
CA SER A 45 -3.87 -12.89 8.18
C SER A 45 -4.12 -12.44 6.75
N GLU A 46 -5.27 -11.82 6.45
CA GLU A 46 -5.56 -11.30 5.11
C GLU A 46 -4.65 -10.11 4.77
N ALA A 47 -4.38 -9.20 5.72
CA ALA A 47 -3.44 -8.11 5.51
C ALA A 47 -2.01 -8.62 5.24
N ALA A 48 -1.53 -9.60 6.02
CA ALA A 48 -0.24 -10.23 5.81
C ALA A 48 -0.17 -10.95 4.46
N ALA A 49 -1.24 -11.64 4.06
CA ALA A 49 -1.33 -12.34 2.77
C ALA A 49 -1.27 -11.38 1.58
N ARG A 50 -1.70 -10.12 1.73
CA ARG A 50 -1.62 -9.10 0.66
C ARG A 50 -0.29 -8.34 0.62
N GLN A 51 0.43 -8.25 1.74
CA GLN A 51 1.71 -7.54 1.80
C GLN A 51 2.77 -8.18 0.90
N LEU A 52 2.93 -9.51 0.97
CA LEU A 52 3.94 -10.23 0.21
C LEU A 52 3.77 -10.09 -1.32
N PRO A 53 2.56 -10.28 -1.91
CA PRO A 53 2.33 -10.00 -3.33
C PRO A 53 2.63 -8.56 -3.74
N MET A 54 2.31 -7.57 -2.89
CA MET A 54 2.61 -6.16 -3.18
C MET A 54 4.11 -5.87 -3.17
N GLU A 55 4.86 -6.48 -2.25
CA GLU A 55 6.32 -6.39 -2.23
C GLU A 55 6.95 -7.04 -3.46
N HIS A 56 6.45 -8.20 -3.88
CA HIS A 56 6.86 -8.83 -5.13
C HIS A 56 6.53 -7.98 -6.35
N ALA A 57 5.37 -7.32 -6.37
CA ALA A 57 5.02 -6.40 -7.45
C ALA A 57 6.02 -5.22 -7.51
N LEU A 58 6.36 -4.60 -6.38
CA LEU A 58 7.36 -3.53 -6.32
C LEU A 58 8.74 -3.98 -6.80
N ALA A 59 9.19 -5.16 -6.37
CA ALA A 59 10.46 -5.74 -6.81
C ALA A 59 10.46 -5.96 -8.33
N THR A 60 9.38 -6.56 -8.86
CA THR A 60 9.23 -6.81 -10.30
C THR A 60 9.21 -5.51 -11.10
N TYR A 61 8.54 -4.46 -10.60
CA TYR A 61 8.54 -3.14 -11.24
C TYR A 61 9.93 -2.52 -11.29
N ARG A 62 10.70 -2.64 -10.20
CA ARG A 62 12.09 -2.19 -10.15
C ARG A 62 12.96 -2.95 -11.15
N ASP A 63 12.85 -4.28 -11.18
CA ASP A 63 13.61 -5.13 -12.08
C ASP A 63 13.28 -4.82 -13.55
N LEU A 64 12.00 -4.59 -13.86
CA LEU A 64 11.55 -4.16 -15.19
C LEU A 64 12.17 -2.82 -15.58
N PHE A 65 12.22 -1.85 -14.67
CA PHE A 65 12.81 -0.54 -14.92
C PHE A 65 14.32 -0.62 -15.17
N ASP A 66 15.03 -1.38 -14.34
CA ASP A 66 16.48 -1.57 -14.48
C ASP A 66 16.81 -2.34 -15.76
N THR A 67 16.02 -3.38 -16.10
CA THR A 67 16.15 -4.12 -17.35
C THR A 67 15.88 -3.24 -18.57
N THR A 68 14.86 -2.37 -18.51
CA THR A 68 14.54 -1.43 -19.61
C THR A 68 15.67 -0.42 -19.83
N LYS A 69 16.23 0.13 -18.75
CA LYS A 69 17.41 1.02 -18.84
C LYS A 69 18.60 0.32 -19.47
N ARG A 70 18.88 -0.90 -19.01
CA ARG A 70 19.97 -1.73 -19.54
C ARG A 70 19.75 -2.01 -21.02
N LEU A 71 18.53 -2.39 -21.42
CA LEU A 71 18.19 -2.60 -22.82
C LEU A 71 18.40 -1.34 -23.67
N HIS A 72 17.95 -0.16 -23.21
CA HIS A 72 18.20 1.09 -23.92
C HIS A 72 19.70 1.40 -24.05
N SER A 73 20.49 1.13 -23.01
CA SER A 73 21.95 1.25 -23.05
C SER A 73 22.57 0.31 -24.08
N GLU A 74 22.17 -0.97 -24.08
CA GLU A 74 22.67 -1.98 -25.02
C GLU A 74 22.28 -1.67 -26.47
N ILE A 75 21.06 -1.19 -26.71
CA ILE A 75 20.62 -0.70 -28.02
C ILE A 75 21.48 0.50 -28.42
N ALA A 76 21.69 1.46 -27.52
CA ALA A 76 22.52 2.63 -27.80
C ALA A 76 23.96 2.26 -28.15
N ASP A 77 24.57 1.34 -27.40
CA ASP A 77 25.92 0.82 -27.67
C ASP A 77 25.99 0.07 -29.00
N ARG A 78 24.97 -0.73 -29.31
CA ARG A 78 24.86 -1.44 -30.59
C ARG A 78 24.73 -0.47 -31.75
N LEU A 79 23.87 0.54 -31.65
CA LEU A 79 23.67 1.55 -32.68
C LEU A 79 24.91 2.43 -32.87
N ALA A 80 25.58 2.83 -31.79
CA ALA A 80 26.81 3.61 -31.86
C ALA A 80 27.95 2.87 -32.60
N ARG A 81 28.05 1.55 -32.40
CA ARG A 81 29.02 0.70 -33.15
C ARG A 81 28.65 0.50 -34.62
N GLN A 82 27.36 0.56 -34.96
CA GLN A 82 26.85 0.37 -36.32
C GLN A 82 26.72 1.67 -37.11
N ALA A 83 26.74 2.82 -36.43
CA ALA A 83 26.61 4.14 -37.03
C ALA A 83 27.87 4.48 -37.86
N VAL A 84 27.87 4.00 -39.10
CA VAL A 84 28.69 4.54 -40.19
C VAL A 84 28.19 5.96 -40.50
N PRO A 85 29.03 6.93 -40.91
CA PRO A 85 28.63 8.33 -40.96
C PRO A 85 27.38 8.52 -41.83
N THR A 86 26.36 9.12 -41.21
CA THR A 86 25.23 9.85 -41.81
C THR A 86 24.20 9.13 -42.70
N ALA A 87 24.48 8.03 -43.38
CA ALA A 87 23.64 7.68 -44.55
C ALA A 87 22.24 7.10 -44.26
N ASP A 88 21.89 6.69 -43.03
CA ASP A 88 20.61 5.98 -42.84
C ASP A 88 19.96 6.05 -41.46
N LEU A 89 19.99 7.22 -40.82
CA LEU A 89 19.31 7.46 -39.55
C LEU A 89 17.81 7.09 -39.56
N PRO A 90 17.03 7.37 -40.63
CA PRO A 90 15.63 6.94 -40.69
C PRO A 90 15.45 5.42 -40.61
N ARG A 91 16.27 4.63 -41.32
CA ARG A 91 16.18 3.17 -41.22
C ARG A 91 16.56 2.63 -39.84
N LEU A 92 17.35 3.35 -39.06
CA LEU A 92 17.61 2.98 -37.66
C LEU A 92 16.38 3.18 -36.78
N LEU A 93 15.59 4.25 -37.01
CA LEU A 93 14.32 4.45 -36.30
C LEU A 93 13.29 3.37 -36.63
N ASP A 94 13.24 2.91 -37.88
CA ASP A 94 12.30 1.87 -38.31
C ASP A 94 12.62 0.50 -37.70
N ARG A 95 13.91 0.22 -37.43
CA ARG A 95 14.37 -1.03 -36.82
C ARG A 95 14.11 -1.11 -35.31
N GLU A 96 14.10 0.03 -34.63
CA GLU A 96 14.00 0.09 -33.17
C GLU A 96 12.65 0.70 -32.74
N PRO A 97 11.63 -0.12 -32.40
CA PRO A 97 10.30 0.36 -32.08
C PRO A 97 10.21 1.18 -30.79
N GLY A 98 11.26 1.25 -29.98
CA GLY A 98 11.35 2.14 -28.81
C GLY A 98 12.02 3.50 -29.09
N LEU A 99 12.73 3.63 -30.21
CA LEU A 99 13.53 4.81 -30.54
C LEU A 99 12.67 5.85 -31.26
N VAL A 100 12.54 7.05 -30.69
CA VAL A 100 11.71 8.13 -31.26
C VAL A 100 12.52 9.22 -31.93
N ARG A 101 13.80 9.37 -31.58
CA ARG A 101 14.69 10.33 -32.21
C ARG A 101 16.12 9.84 -32.18
N VAL A 102 16.86 10.13 -33.23
CA VAL A 102 18.30 9.90 -33.33
C VAL A 102 18.92 11.14 -33.95
N SER A 103 19.94 11.69 -33.29
CA SER A 103 20.69 12.82 -33.82
C SER A 103 22.19 12.55 -33.71
N LEU A 104 22.92 12.90 -34.77
CA LEU A 104 24.37 12.88 -34.80
C LEU A 104 24.87 14.29 -34.60
N ARG A 105 25.60 14.52 -33.50
CA ARG A 105 26.22 15.79 -33.17
C ARG A 105 27.72 15.73 -33.42
N THR A 106 28.31 16.80 -33.93
CA THR A 106 29.78 16.92 -34.02
C THR A 106 30.40 17.07 -32.63
N ALA A 107 31.74 17.04 -32.56
CA ALA A 107 32.46 17.33 -31.32
C ALA A 107 32.17 18.75 -30.77
N GLU A 108 31.84 19.69 -31.65
CA GLU A 108 31.45 21.07 -31.32
C GLU A 108 29.98 21.18 -30.87
N GLY A 109 29.23 20.08 -30.89
CA GLY A 109 27.83 20.02 -30.48
C GLY A 109 26.82 20.36 -31.59
N THR A 110 27.28 20.61 -32.82
CA THR A 110 26.41 20.93 -33.97
C THR A 110 25.70 19.67 -34.46
N VAL A 111 24.38 19.72 -34.66
CA VAL A 111 23.61 18.60 -35.23
C VAL A 111 23.90 18.48 -36.73
N VAL A 112 24.52 17.37 -37.15
CA VAL A 112 24.86 17.08 -38.55
C VAL A 112 23.70 16.39 -39.27
N ALA A 113 23.04 15.48 -38.57
CA ALA A 113 21.91 14.73 -39.09
C ALA A 113 20.96 14.37 -37.96
N GLU A 114 19.68 14.39 -38.25
CA GLU A 114 18.62 14.09 -37.29
C GLU A 114 17.49 13.35 -38.00
N ALA A 115 16.94 12.35 -37.33
CA ALA A 115 15.68 11.74 -37.70
C ALA A 115 14.82 11.63 -36.44
N ALA A 116 13.52 11.89 -36.57
CA ALA A 116 12.57 11.81 -35.47
C ALA A 116 11.22 11.28 -35.94
N ARG A 117 10.47 10.70 -35.01
CA ARG A 117 9.07 10.30 -35.18
C ARG A 117 8.24 10.79 -33.98
N PRO A 118 6.93 11.03 -34.16
CA PRO A 118 6.10 11.50 -33.07
C PRO A 118 6.06 10.50 -31.91
N LEU A 119 5.92 11.03 -30.70
CA LEU A 119 5.67 10.22 -29.51
C LEU A 119 4.32 9.47 -29.66
N PRO A 120 4.18 8.27 -29.08
CA PRO A 120 2.94 7.49 -29.19
C PRO A 120 1.71 8.16 -28.54
N GLY A 121 1.91 9.12 -27.64
CA GLY A 121 0.82 9.83 -26.96
C GLY A 121 1.28 10.82 -25.91
N PRO A 122 0.34 11.54 -25.26
CA PRO A 122 0.64 12.66 -24.35
C PRO A 122 1.29 12.22 -23.02
N THR A 123 1.15 10.95 -22.64
CA THR A 123 1.76 10.39 -21.43
C THR A 123 3.17 9.86 -21.67
N TRP A 124 3.72 10.02 -22.87
CA TRP A 124 5.08 9.59 -23.21
C TRP A 124 6.05 10.77 -23.15
N ARG A 125 7.30 10.48 -22.82
CA ARG A 125 8.42 11.42 -22.79
C ARG A 125 9.64 10.80 -23.44
N GLU A 126 10.54 11.65 -23.91
CA GLU A 126 11.82 11.24 -24.43
C GLU A 126 12.82 10.99 -23.29
N LYS A 127 13.51 9.84 -23.34
CA LYS A 127 14.69 9.56 -22.54
C LYS A 127 15.91 9.60 -23.44
N LEU A 128 16.75 10.62 -23.25
CA LEU A 128 17.99 10.80 -23.98
C LEU A 128 19.09 9.88 -23.45
N VAL A 129 19.85 9.30 -24.37
CA VAL A 129 21.04 8.48 -24.14
C VAL A 129 22.09 8.89 -25.16
N ASP A 130 23.23 9.37 -24.67
CA ASP A 130 24.33 9.81 -25.51
C ASP A 130 25.40 8.73 -25.61
N ARG A 131 25.95 8.56 -26.81
CA ARG A 131 27.04 7.64 -27.08
C ARG A 131 28.12 8.28 -27.97
N PRO A 132 29.40 8.18 -27.58
CA PRO A 132 30.47 8.68 -28.41
C PRO A 132 30.60 7.82 -29.68
N VAL A 133 30.85 8.47 -30.81
CA VAL A 133 31.14 7.85 -32.11
C VAL A 133 32.35 8.57 -32.75
N PRO A 134 33.07 7.97 -33.72
CA PRO A 134 34.28 8.58 -34.29
C PRO A 134 34.08 9.99 -34.85
N THR A 135 32.88 10.31 -35.35
CA THR A 135 32.53 11.62 -35.93
C THR A 135 31.89 12.60 -34.94
N GLY A 136 31.72 12.23 -33.66
CA GLY A 136 31.10 13.06 -32.63
C GLY A 136 30.27 12.27 -31.61
N THR A 137 29.04 12.68 -31.34
CA THR A 137 28.14 12.05 -30.36
C THR A 137 26.83 11.66 -31.02
N LEU A 138 26.42 10.41 -30.86
CA LEU A 138 25.11 9.91 -31.23
C LEU A 138 24.16 10.08 -30.03
N GLU A 139 23.20 10.97 -30.15
CA GLU A 139 22.12 11.18 -29.18
C GLU A 139 20.90 10.37 -29.62
N LEU A 140 20.42 9.51 -28.73
CA LEU A 140 19.30 8.61 -28.96
C LEU A 140 18.20 8.92 -27.96
N ALA A 141 17.00 9.19 -28.45
CA ALA A 141 15.83 9.42 -27.61
C ALA A 141 14.89 8.21 -27.67
N PHE A 142 14.64 7.58 -26.52
CA PHE A 142 13.70 6.48 -26.38
C PHE A 142 12.36 6.98 -25.82
N ALA A 143 11.25 6.44 -26.32
CA ALA A 143 9.93 6.71 -25.78
C ALA A 143 9.77 5.97 -24.43
N VAL A 144 9.55 6.72 -23.36
CA VAL A 144 9.25 6.18 -22.03
C VAL A 144 7.97 6.78 -21.48
N ARG A 145 7.21 6.03 -20.69
CA ARG A 145 6.01 6.56 -20.03
C ARG A 145 6.41 7.57 -18.95
N ALA A 146 5.85 8.77 -19.02
CA ALA A 146 6.11 9.90 -18.12
C ALA A 146 5.68 9.61 -16.67
N ASN A 147 4.62 8.84 -16.51
CA ASN A 147 3.97 8.58 -15.24
C ASN A 147 4.55 7.34 -14.53
N LEU A 148 5.48 6.60 -15.12
CA LEU A 148 5.98 5.34 -14.56
C LEU A 148 6.65 5.55 -13.19
N GLN A 149 7.39 6.66 -13.02
CA GLN A 149 7.94 7.03 -11.72
C GLN A 149 6.85 7.38 -10.70
N GLN A 150 5.79 8.07 -11.14
CA GLN A 150 4.69 8.44 -10.27
C GLN A 150 3.90 7.20 -9.83
N GLU A 151 3.57 6.30 -10.77
CA GLU A 151 2.91 5.02 -10.49
C GLU A 151 3.70 4.20 -9.46
N TYR A 152 5.03 4.17 -9.58
CA TYR A 152 5.90 3.52 -8.60
C TYR A 152 5.82 4.19 -7.21
N GLN A 153 5.84 5.53 -7.13
CA GLN A 153 5.70 6.24 -5.86
C GLN A 153 4.31 6.02 -5.24
N ASP A 154 3.25 6.06 -6.04
CA ASP A 154 1.88 5.83 -5.58
C ASP A 154 1.74 4.41 -5.01
N LEU A 155 2.31 3.40 -5.68
CA LEU A 155 2.33 2.03 -5.19
C LEU A 155 3.12 1.90 -3.86
N LYS A 156 4.26 2.58 -3.75
CA LYS A 156 5.05 2.61 -2.52
C LYS A 156 4.27 3.25 -1.37
N VAL A 157 3.65 4.40 -1.59
CA VAL A 157 2.82 5.09 -0.59
C VAL A 157 1.65 4.22 -0.14
N ALA A 158 0.99 3.54 -1.07
CA ALA A 158 -0.09 2.60 -0.75
C ALA A 158 0.41 1.44 0.13
N LEU A 159 1.58 0.88 -0.16
CA LEU A 159 2.18 -0.19 0.64
C LEU A 159 2.57 0.29 2.05
N ASP A 160 3.21 1.46 2.14
CA ASP A 160 3.60 2.05 3.44
C ASP A 160 2.36 2.38 4.28
N GLY A 161 1.28 2.85 3.65
CA GLY A 161 -0.02 3.03 4.27
C GLY A 161 -0.60 1.70 4.81
N ALA A 162 -0.58 0.64 4.00
CA ALA A 162 -1.05 -0.68 4.41
C ALA A 162 -0.24 -1.25 5.59
N ARG A 163 1.09 -1.08 5.59
CA ARG A 163 1.97 -1.46 6.69
C ARG A 163 1.64 -0.70 7.97
N ARG A 164 1.45 0.62 7.88
CA ARG A 164 1.09 1.45 9.04
C ARG A 164 -0.26 1.06 9.64
N VAL A 165 -1.27 0.81 8.81
CA VAL A 165 -2.58 0.33 9.28
C VAL A 165 -2.46 -1.03 9.97
N SER A 166 -1.65 -1.94 9.40
CA SER A 166 -1.38 -3.24 10.02
C SER A 166 -0.72 -3.10 11.39
N GLN A 167 0.27 -2.20 11.53
CA GLN A 167 0.95 -1.93 12.81
C GLN A 167 0.01 -1.28 13.84
N ILE A 168 -0.84 -0.34 13.43
CA ILE A 168 -1.80 0.29 14.34
C ILE A 168 -2.84 -0.73 14.82
N ARG A 169 -3.30 -1.62 13.93
CA ARG A 169 -4.26 -2.68 14.30
C ARG A 169 -3.66 -3.70 15.27
N SER A 170 -2.39 -4.06 15.10
CA SER A 170 -1.71 -4.93 16.08
C SER A 170 -1.37 -4.21 17.39
N ALA A 171 -1.25 -2.88 17.35
CA ALA A 171 -0.99 -2.03 18.51
C ALA A 171 -2.25 -1.54 19.24
N LEU A 172 -3.47 -1.76 18.71
CA LEU A 172 -4.71 -1.41 19.40
C LEU A 172 -4.77 -2.18 20.72
N PRO A 173 -4.55 -1.50 21.88
CA PRO A 173 -4.24 -2.21 23.10
C PRO A 173 -5.48 -2.94 23.60
N GLN A 174 -5.26 -4.11 24.20
CA GLN A 174 -6.22 -4.74 25.13
C GLN A 174 -6.85 -3.71 26.11
N GLY A 175 -6.15 -2.62 26.38
CA GLY A 175 -6.63 -1.44 27.10
C GLY A 175 -7.98 -0.90 26.63
N TYR A 176 -8.22 -0.64 25.33
CA TYR A 176 -9.51 -0.09 24.88
C TYR A 176 -10.69 -0.99 25.22
N ARG A 177 -10.46 -2.30 25.12
CA ARG A 177 -11.43 -3.32 25.46
C ARG A 177 -11.65 -3.42 26.97
N LEU A 178 -10.60 -3.27 27.77
CA LEU A 178 -10.67 -3.23 29.23
C LEU A 178 -11.44 -1.99 29.71
N THR A 179 -11.20 -0.83 29.10
CA THR A 179 -11.90 0.41 29.43
C THR A 179 -13.39 0.34 29.07
N PHE A 180 -13.74 -0.26 27.92
CA PHE A 180 -15.14 -0.45 27.52
C PHE A 180 -15.88 -1.40 28.49
N LEU A 181 -15.26 -2.53 28.83
CA LEU A 181 -15.83 -3.47 29.80
C LEU A 181 -15.94 -2.87 31.21
N ALA A 182 -14.94 -2.08 31.63
CA ALA A 182 -14.99 -1.37 32.91
C ALA A 182 -16.13 -0.35 32.95
N LEU A 183 -16.35 0.41 31.87
CA LEU A 183 -17.46 1.35 31.75
C LEU A 183 -18.82 0.67 31.87
N ILE A 184 -19.01 -0.46 31.17
CA ILE A 184 -20.24 -1.25 31.28
C ILE A 184 -20.41 -1.81 32.70
N GLY A 185 -19.35 -2.35 33.29
CA GLY A 185 -19.38 -2.86 34.66
C GLY A 185 -19.78 -1.79 35.68
N ILE A 186 -19.21 -0.58 35.58
CA ILE A 186 -19.53 0.56 36.44
C ILE A 186 -20.98 1.01 36.23
N ALA A 187 -21.44 1.15 34.99
CA ALA A 187 -22.83 1.54 34.69
C ALA A 187 -23.84 0.52 35.26
N THR A 188 -23.52 -0.77 35.16
CA THR A 188 -24.37 -1.86 35.67
C THR A 188 -24.43 -1.84 37.20
N LEU A 189 -23.30 -1.62 37.88
CA LEU A 189 -23.23 -1.49 39.33
C LEU A 189 -23.98 -0.24 39.82
N ALA A 190 -23.86 0.88 39.12
CA ALA A 190 -24.58 2.12 39.45
C ALA A 190 -26.10 1.94 39.35
N ALA A 191 -26.59 1.29 38.29
CA ALA A 191 -28.00 0.99 38.12
C ALA A 191 -28.55 0.08 39.23
N ALA A 192 -27.79 -0.96 39.62
CA ALA A 192 -28.18 -1.84 40.72
C ALA A 192 -28.20 -1.12 42.08
N GLY A 193 -27.23 -0.24 42.35
CA GLY A 193 -27.16 0.55 43.58
C GLY A 193 -28.32 1.53 43.74
N LEU A 194 -28.68 2.24 42.66
CA LEU A 194 -29.82 3.16 42.65
C LEU A 194 -31.14 2.41 42.83
N GLY A 195 -31.32 1.27 42.17
CA GLY A 195 -32.54 0.46 42.31
C GLY A 195 -32.78 -0.01 43.75
N VAL A 196 -31.73 -0.41 44.48
CA VAL A 196 -31.84 -0.82 45.89
C VAL A 196 -32.13 0.40 46.79
N GLY A 197 -31.47 1.53 46.56
CA GLY A 197 -31.65 2.75 47.37
C GLY A 197 -33.01 3.44 47.22
N PHE A 198 -33.67 3.31 46.07
CA PHE A 198 -35.04 3.81 45.85
C PHE A 198 -36.14 2.85 46.32
N SER A 199 -35.77 1.62 46.72
CA SER A 199 -36.70 0.57 47.16
C SER A 199 -36.65 0.26 48.67
N ALA A 200 -35.79 0.99 49.40
CA ALA A 200 -35.66 0.95 50.86
C ALA A 200 -36.34 2.17 51.50
#